data_AF-A0A0S8G4X5-F1
#
_entry.id   AF-A0A0S8G4X5-F1
#
_cell.length_a   1.000
_cell.length_b   1.000
_cell.length_c   1.000
_cell.angle_alpha   90.00
_cell.angle_beta   90.00
_cell.angle_gamma   90.00
#
_symmetry.space_group_name_H-M   'P 1'
#
loop_
_entity.id
_entity.type
_entity.pdbx_description
1 polymer ?
#
loop_
_entity_poly.entity_id
_entity_poly.type
_entity_poly.pdbx_seq_one_letter_code
_entity_poly.pdbx_strand_id
1 'polypeptide(L)'
;MNGTRVFVILVHGFIGWALCGAVMGIGPLLMSMQTTLIVHAIAAPVFFFVISLFYHRKFNYTTPFQTSLVFTGFVIFIDFFLVALIIQGNVEMFGSILGTWLPFVLIFVATYCAGLFAQKSS
;
A
#
# COMPACT_ATOMS: atom_id res chain seq x y z
N MET A 1 20.07 0.44 -10.97
CA MET A 1 19.68 1.37 -9.89
C MET A 1 20.61 1.15 -8.71
N ASN A 2 21.16 2.19 -8.07
CA ASN A 2 22.03 2.00 -6.90
C ASN A 2 21.20 1.51 -5.69
N GLY A 3 21.77 0.67 -4.82
CA GLY A 3 21.11 0.07 -3.66
C GLY A 3 20.42 1.07 -2.74
N THR A 4 20.99 2.26 -2.54
CA THR A 4 20.34 3.33 -1.74
C THR A 4 18.97 3.74 -2.31
N ARG A 5 18.83 3.83 -3.64
CA ARG A 5 17.55 4.22 -4.27
C ARG A 5 16.50 3.12 -4.09
N VAL A 6 16.90 1.87 -4.30
CA VAL A 6 16.04 0.71 -4.07
C VAL A 6 15.54 0.71 -2.62
N PHE A 7 16.47 0.87 -1.66
CA PHE A 7 16.15 0.92 -0.25
C PHE A 7 15.12 2.02 0.09
N VAL A 8 15.31 3.24 -0.42
CA VAL A 8 14.37 4.34 -0.21
C VAL A 8 12.97 3.98 -0.73
N ILE A 9 12.86 3.42 -1.92
CA ILE A 9 11.56 3.03 -2.51
C ILE A 9 10.88 1.97 -1.63
N LEU A 10 11.62 0.93 -1.23
CA LEU A 10 11.09 -0.16 -0.40
C LEU A 10 10.65 0.33 0.99
N VAL A 11 11.38 1.26 1.61
CA VAL A 11 10.99 1.85 2.90
C VAL A 11 9.64 2.58 2.79
N HIS A 12 9.38 3.29 1.70
CA HIS A 12 8.09 3.97 1.51
C HIS A 12 6.96 2.96 1.32
N GLY A 13 7.18 1.90 0.51
CA GLY A 13 6.23 0.79 0.37
C GLY A 13 5.94 0.10 1.71
N PHE A 14 6.98 -0.12 2.53
CA PHE A 14 6.86 -0.69 3.86
C PHE A 14 6.08 0.18 4.83
N ILE A 15 6.31 1.50 4.84
CA ILE A 15 5.53 2.43 5.66
C ILE A 15 4.04 2.36 5.29
N GLY A 16 3.73 2.37 3.99
CA GLY A 16 2.34 2.26 3.52
C GLY A 16 1.68 0.94 3.93
N TRP A 17 2.41 -0.17 3.79
CA TRP A 17 1.98 -1.48 4.27
C TRP A 17 1.75 -1.51 5.79
N ALA A 18 2.69 -0.97 6.58
CA ALA A 18 2.59 -0.96 8.03
C ALA A 18 1.38 -0.17 8.53
N LEU A 19 1.06 0.96 7.88
CA LEU A 19 -0.16 1.73 8.17
C LEU A 19 -1.43 0.94 7.83
N CYS A 20 -1.43 0.19 6.73
CA CYS A 20 -2.51 -0.73 6.39
C CYS A 20 -2.68 -1.83 7.45
N GLY A 21 -1.57 -2.44 7.86
CA GLY A 21 -1.52 -3.43 8.93
C GLY A 21 -2.02 -2.87 10.26
N ALA A 22 -1.72 -1.61 10.58
CA ALA A 22 -2.24 -0.96 11.79
C ALA A 22 -3.78 -0.84 11.77
N VAL A 23 -4.38 -0.48 10.63
CA VAL A 23 -5.85 -0.45 10.50
C VAL A 23 -6.44 -1.85 10.69
N MET A 24 -5.83 -2.87 10.08
CA MET A 24 -6.31 -4.26 10.19
C MET A 24 -6.06 -4.90 11.55
N GLY A 25 -5.00 -4.49 12.26
CA GLY A 25 -4.68 -5.00 13.59
C GLY A 25 -5.48 -4.33 14.71
N ILE A 26 -5.78 -3.04 14.58
CA ILE A 26 -6.52 -2.27 15.60
C ILE A 26 -8.02 -2.28 15.33
N GLY A 27 -8.43 -2.21 14.06
CA GLY A 27 -9.84 -2.12 13.66
C GLY A 27 -10.74 -3.16 14.31
N PRO A 28 -10.42 -4.47 14.24
CA PRO A 28 -11.27 -5.51 14.82
C PRO A 28 -11.41 -5.44 16.34
N LEU A 29 -10.53 -4.70 17.03
CA LEU A 29 -10.61 -4.46 18.47
C LEU A 29 -11.59 -3.32 18.83
N LEU A 30 -11.89 -2.44 17.87
CA LEU A 30 -12.70 -1.24 18.06
C LEU A 30 -14.03 -1.26 17.32
N MET A 31 -14.14 -2.02 16.23
CA MET A 31 -15.29 -2.05 15.34
C MET A 31 -15.51 -3.43 14.73
N SER A 32 -16.65 -3.62 14.06
CA SER A 32 -16.96 -4.88 13.37
C SER A 32 -15.93 -5.17 12.26
N MET A 33 -15.77 -6.45 11.90
CA MET A 33 -14.87 -6.84 10.81
C MET A 33 -15.27 -6.16 9.48
N GLN A 34 -16.57 -6.11 9.17
CA GLN A 34 -17.05 -5.43 7.96
C GLN A 34 -16.70 -3.93 7.96
N THR A 35 -16.90 -3.24 9.09
CA THR A 35 -16.53 -1.83 9.22
C THR A 35 -15.01 -1.65 9.11
N THR A 36 -14.23 -2.53 9.72
CA THR A 36 -12.76 -2.54 9.61
C THR A 36 -12.32 -2.62 8.15
N LEU A 37 -12.90 -3.53 7.37
CA LEU A 37 -12.55 -3.71 5.96
C LEU A 37 -12.92 -2.48 5.13
N ILE A 38 -14.05 -1.83 5.40
CA ILE A 38 -14.45 -0.58 4.73
C ILE A 38 -13.45 0.54 5.07
N VAL A 39 -13.12 0.71 6.36
CA VAL A 39 -12.14 1.70 6.80
C VAL A 39 -10.78 1.44 6.18
N HIS A 40 -10.34 0.18 6.13
CA HIS A 40 -9.09 -0.22 5.50
C HIS A 40 -9.08 0.09 3.99
N ALA A 41 -10.15 -0.27 3.26
CA ALA A 41 -10.26 -0.01 1.82
C ALA A 41 -10.22 1.50 1.49
N ILE A 42 -10.68 2.37 2.39
CA ILE A 42 -10.58 3.83 2.25
C ILE A 42 -9.20 4.34 2.69
N ALA A 43 -8.68 3.84 3.80
CA ALA A 43 -7.43 4.32 4.38
C ALA A 43 -6.21 3.97 3.52
N ALA A 44 -6.19 2.76 2.94
CA ALA A 44 -5.10 2.27 2.09
C ALA A 44 -4.74 3.23 0.94
N PRO A 45 -5.66 3.64 0.04
CA PRO A 45 -5.34 4.60 -1.01
C PRO A 45 -4.94 5.97 -0.46
N VAL A 46 -5.50 6.43 0.65
CA VAL A 46 -5.13 7.72 1.27
C VAL A 46 -3.67 7.69 1.74
N PHE A 47 -3.26 6.64 2.46
CA PHE A 47 -1.88 6.48 2.92
C PHE A 47 -0.92 6.45 1.74
N PHE A 48 -1.20 5.61 0.73
CA PHE A 48 -0.33 5.47 -0.43
C PHE A 48 -0.29 6.70 -1.32
N PHE A 49 -1.39 7.47 -1.42
CA PHE A 49 -1.38 8.76 -2.09
C PHE A 49 -0.41 9.75 -1.43
N VAL A 50 -0.51 9.92 -0.11
CA VAL A 50 0.35 10.86 0.65
C VAL A 50 1.81 10.43 0.61
N ILE A 51 2.10 9.15 0.80
CA ILE A 51 3.46 8.59 0.74
C ILE A 51 4.05 8.75 -0.66
N SER A 52 3.28 8.42 -1.71
CA SER A 52 3.72 8.56 -3.11
C SER A 52 3.97 10.03 -3.47
N LEU A 53 3.11 10.93 -3.00
CA LEU A 53 3.28 12.37 -3.22
C LEU A 53 4.58 12.88 -2.60
N PHE A 54 4.87 12.48 -1.35
CA PHE A 54 6.13 12.82 -0.69
C PHE A 54 7.33 12.22 -1.43
N TYR A 55 7.23 10.95 -1.81
CA TYR A 55 8.29 10.25 -2.55
C TYR A 55 8.63 10.96 -3.87
N HIS A 56 7.62 11.33 -4.66
CA HIS A 56 7.82 12.01 -5.95
C HIS A 56 8.28 13.45 -5.80
N ARG A 57 7.88 14.17 -4.73
CA ARG A 57 8.37 15.54 -4.49
C ARG A 57 9.82 15.58 -4.01
N LYS A 58 10.26 14.57 -3.25
CA LYS A 58 11.58 14.59 -2.59
C LYS A 58 12.65 13.77 -3.31
N PHE A 59 12.30 12.59 -3.83
CA PHE A 59 13.27 11.62 -4.36
C PHE A 59 13.12 11.40 -5.86
N ASN A 60 11.89 11.15 -6.32
CA ASN A 60 11.53 11.02 -7.73
C ASN A 60 12.43 10.05 -8.54
N TYR A 61 12.79 8.89 -7.96
CA TYR A 61 13.70 7.94 -8.63
C TYR A 61 13.04 7.06 -9.70
N THR A 62 11.71 7.03 -9.75
CA THR A 62 10.91 6.16 -10.62
C THR A 62 9.79 6.95 -11.27
N THR A 63 9.28 6.47 -12.41
CA THR A 63 8.07 7.04 -13.02
C THR A 63 6.83 6.72 -12.18
N PRO A 64 5.72 7.49 -12.28
CA PRO A 64 4.49 7.20 -11.54
C PRO A 64 4.01 5.75 -11.69
N PHE A 65 4.08 5.21 -12.91
CA PHE A 65 3.71 3.82 -13.20
C PHE A 65 4.64 2.80 -12.53
N GLN A 66 5.95 3.05 -12.51
CA GLN A 66 6.91 2.20 -11.81
C GLN A 66 6.68 2.25 -10.29
N THR A 67 6.45 3.43 -9.72
CA THR A 67 6.14 3.57 -8.28
C THR A 67 4.89 2.79 -7.91
N SER A 68 3.81 2.90 -8.68
CA SER A 68 2.56 2.18 -8.41
C SER A 68 2.72 0.67 -8.53
N LEU A 69 3.49 0.16 -9.50
CA LEU A 69 3.84 -1.26 -9.55
C LEU A 69 4.66 -1.73 -8.35
N VAL A 70 5.69 -0.97 -7.96
CA VAL A 70 6.57 -1.36 -6.85
C VAL A 70 5.82 -1.33 -5.52
N PHE A 71 5.04 -0.29 -5.25
CA PHE A 71 4.30 -0.15 -4.00
C PHE A 71 3.21 -1.23 -3.87
N THR A 72 2.36 -1.38 -4.89
CA THR A 72 1.33 -2.43 -4.86
C THR A 72 1.95 -3.83 -4.84
N GLY A 73 2.99 -4.07 -5.64
CA GLY A 73 3.69 -5.35 -5.66
C GLY A 73 4.35 -5.69 -4.32
N PHE A 74 4.93 -4.69 -3.64
CA PHE A 74 5.49 -4.86 -2.30
C PHE A 74 4.42 -5.24 -1.28
N VAL A 75 3.27 -4.55 -1.27
CA VAL A 75 2.14 -4.88 -0.37
C VAL A 75 1.66 -6.31 -0.62
N ILE A 76 1.40 -6.68 -1.88
CA ILE A 76 0.98 -8.05 -2.25
C ILE A 76 2.01 -9.08 -1.76
N PHE A 77 3.30 -8.80 -1.95
CA PHE A 77 4.37 -9.69 -1.56
C PHE A 77 4.39 -9.91 -0.04
N ILE A 78 4.33 -8.83 0.76
CA ILE A 78 4.35 -8.94 2.22
C ILE A 78 3.04 -9.56 2.74
N ASP A 79 1.89 -9.19 2.18
CA ASP A 79 0.61 -9.77 2.59
C ASP A 79 0.56 -11.27 2.31
N PHE A 80 1.11 -11.72 1.18
CA PHE A 80 1.18 -13.14 0.87
C PHE A 80 2.16 -13.88 1.79
N PHE A 81 3.42 -13.46 1.83
CA PHE A 81 4.46 -14.23 2.53
C PHE A 81 4.42 -14.05 4.05
N LEU A 82 4.19 -12.84 4.54
CA LEU A 82 4.21 -12.55 5.96
C LEU A 82 2.83 -12.72 6.59
N VAL A 83 1.80 -12.09 6.02
CA VAL A 83 0.48 -12.09 6.65
C VAL A 83 -0.23 -13.43 6.45
N ALA A 84 -0.41 -13.88 5.22
CA ALA A 84 -1.16 -15.11 4.94
C ALA A 84 -0.40 -16.35 5.40
N LEU A 85 0.85 -16.54 4.97
CA LEU A 85 1.59 -17.78 5.27
C LEU A 85 2.11 -17.87 6.71
N ILE A 86 2.64 -16.78 7.28
CA ILE A 86 3.29 -16.81 8.60
C ILE A 86 2.32 -16.44 9.73
N ILE A 87 1.56 -15.35 9.59
CA ILE A 87 0.70 -14.85 10.68
C ILE A 87 -0.64 -15.61 10.72
N GLN A 88 -1.35 -15.73 9.60
CA GLN A 88 -2.67 -16.37 9.54
C GLN A 88 -2.59 -17.88 9.29
N GLY A 89 -1.50 -18.38 8.69
CA GLY A 89 -1.34 -19.77 8.31
C GLY A 89 -2.30 -20.25 7.22
N ASN A 90 -2.95 -19.35 6.48
CA ASN A 90 -3.90 -19.67 5.42
C ASN A 90 -3.98 -18.52 4.39
N VAL A 91 -4.56 -18.78 3.22
CA VAL A 91 -4.69 -17.81 2.10
C VAL A 91 -6.11 -17.25 1.94
N GLU A 92 -6.98 -17.40 2.95
CA GLU A 92 -8.39 -17.00 2.86
C GLU A 92 -8.58 -15.51 2.62
N MET A 93 -7.66 -14.67 3.10
CA MET A 93 -7.73 -13.23 2.86
C MET A 93 -7.76 -12.90 1.35
N PHE A 94 -7.09 -13.68 0.51
CA PHE A 94 -7.10 -13.48 -0.96
C PHE A 94 -8.42 -13.89 -1.62
N GLY A 95 -9.35 -14.51 -0.89
CA GLY A 95 -10.73 -14.71 -1.33
C GLY A 95 -11.62 -13.47 -1.18
N SER A 96 -11.17 -12.43 -0.47
CA SER A 96 -11.96 -11.23 -0.18
C SER A 96 -11.73 -10.13 -1.21
N ILE A 97 -12.79 -9.75 -1.95
CA ILE A 97 -12.75 -8.59 -2.84
C ILE A 97 -12.54 -7.31 -2.03
N LEU A 98 -13.34 -7.12 -0.98
CA LEU A 98 -13.33 -5.89 -0.18
C LEU A 98 -12.05 -5.74 0.65
N GLY A 99 -11.53 -6.85 1.19
CA GLY A 99 -10.39 -6.83 2.09
C GLY A 99 -9.02 -6.84 1.42
N THR A 100 -8.95 -7.19 0.13
CA THR A 100 -7.67 -7.51 -0.51
C THR A 100 -7.58 -6.95 -1.92
N TRP A 101 -8.41 -7.41 -2.84
CA TRP A 101 -8.32 -7.02 -4.26
C TRP A 101 -8.66 -5.55 -4.50
N LEU A 102 -9.73 -5.04 -3.87
CA LEU A 102 -10.11 -3.65 -3.99
C LEU A 102 -9.03 -2.71 -3.40
N PRO A 103 -8.52 -2.93 -2.18
CA PRO A 103 -7.36 -2.20 -1.67
C PRO A 103 -6.16 -2.20 -2.62
N PHE A 104 -5.78 -3.33 -3.23
CA PHE A 104 -4.64 -3.37 -4.16
C PHE A 104 -4.83 -2.47 -5.38
N VAL A 105 -6.01 -2.51 -6.00
CA VAL A 105 -6.34 -1.64 -7.14
C VAL A 105 -6.35 -0.18 -6.71
N LEU A 106 -6.95 0.13 -5.55
CA LEU A 106 -7.01 1.49 -5.03
C LEU A 106 -5.62 2.04 -4.68
N ILE A 107 -4.74 1.24 -4.08
CA ILE A 107 -3.34 1.60 -3.82
C ILE A 107 -2.62 1.91 -5.14
N PHE A 108 -2.80 1.08 -6.16
CA PHE A 108 -2.16 1.29 -7.46
C PHE A 108 -2.60 2.62 -8.07
N VAL A 109 -3.91 2.84 -8.17
CA VAL A 109 -4.51 4.06 -8.74
C VAL A 109 -4.09 5.29 -7.94
N ALA A 110 -4.16 5.24 -6.61
CA ALA A 110 -3.77 6.34 -5.75
C ALA A 110 -2.29 6.70 -5.90
N THR A 111 -1.41 5.70 -5.93
CA THR A 111 0.03 5.89 -6.11
C THR A 111 0.34 6.50 -7.48
N TYR A 112 -0.32 6.03 -8.53
CA TYR A 112 -0.18 6.54 -9.89
C TYR A 112 -0.65 8.01 -10.00
N CYS A 113 -1.84 8.31 -9.49
CA CYS A 113 -2.41 9.66 -9.46
C CYS A 113 -1.52 10.64 -8.67
N ALA A 114 -0.98 10.22 -7.54
CA ALA A 114 -0.06 11.05 -6.74
C ALA A 114 1.21 11.41 -7.53
N GLY A 115 1.77 10.46 -8.29
CA GLY A 115 2.92 10.70 -9.14
C GLY A 115 2.62 11.68 -10.28
N LEU A 116 1.49 11.53 -10.97
CA LEU A 116 1.05 12.47 -12.01
C LEU A 116 0.81 13.88 -11.43
N PHE A 117 0.19 13.97 -10.26
CA PHE A 117 -0.06 15.25 -9.58
C PHE A 117 1.24 15.95 -9.19
N ALA A 118 2.23 15.20 -8.68
CA ALA A 118 3.54 15.74 -8.33
C ALA A 118 4.29 16.30 -9.54
N GLN A 119 4.25 15.60 -10.68
CA GLN A 119 4.88 16.05 -11.93
C GLN A 119 4.28 17.33 -12.49
N LYS A 120 2.96 17.52 -12.38
CA LYS A 120 2.29 18.75 -12.84
C LYS A 120 2.60 19.97 -11.97
N SER A 121 3.00 19.76 -10.72
CA SER A 121 3.23 20.82 -9.73
C SER A 121 4.70 21.23 -9.58
N SER A 122 5.59 20.64 -10.38
CA SER A 122 7.04 20.91 -10.42
C SER A 122 7.38 21.75 -11.65
#